data_AF-D9UI74-F1
#
_entry.id   AF-D9UI74-F1
#
_cell.length_a   1.000
_cell.length_b   1.000
_cell.length_c   1.000
_cell.angle_alpha   90.00
_cell.angle_beta   90.00
_cell.angle_gamma   90.00
#
_symmetry.space_group_name_H-M   'P 1'
#
loop_
_entity.id
_entity.type
_entity.pdbx_description
1 polymer ?
#
loop_
_entity_poly.entity_id
_entity_poly.type
_entity_poly.pdbx_seq_one_letter_code
_entity_poly.pdbx_strand_id
1 'polypeptide(L)'
;MPAWRLGRWPARLDAGVAAALAELSRRDRLAADEQAMRLTEPPASELLEEPELADEAASLLAARLFHGERGGEWRPVSWRDYPREVVERLWRADVARLGEVLGEDGRPCTVARVLEHLTVSDSPPERVGVMAAPPLREGGARGGAPRTTEYAARTEPEIFPETPEEEADRFAHPRTAALAAGLAARVAREETTGGAGATRTSEGVYEGDGGLPLFAPPPVRSGVEVLADHVTSLVCCAAVDAGGAMPGLDWLDGPVLLVDGERVRDLGARVRSLVEDGDSIPLRRWLARVGVRVG
;
A
#
# COMPACT_ATOMS: atom_id res chain seq x y z
N MET A 1 -2.41 5.27 -0.74
CA MET A 1 -1.37 6.29 -0.43
C MET A 1 -1.99 7.68 -0.56
N PRO A 2 -1.81 8.59 0.43
CA PRO A 2 -2.63 9.79 0.52
C PRO A 2 -2.13 10.95 -0.34
N ALA A 3 -3.07 11.76 -0.83
CA ALA A 3 -2.86 13.03 -1.55
C ALA A 3 -1.87 13.98 -0.86
N TRP A 4 -1.78 13.89 0.46
CA TRP A 4 -0.95 14.77 1.27
C TRP A 4 0.55 14.66 0.96
N ARG A 5 1.01 13.49 0.49
CA ARG A 5 2.41 13.30 0.02
C ARG A 5 2.76 14.22 -1.17
N LEU A 6 1.77 14.73 -1.89
CA LEU A 6 1.91 15.64 -3.02
C LEU A 6 1.52 17.09 -2.68
N GLY A 7 1.36 17.42 -1.39
CA GLY A 7 0.88 18.73 -0.95
C GLY A 7 -0.58 18.98 -1.35
N ARG A 8 -1.39 17.92 -1.45
CA ARG A 8 -2.80 17.98 -1.87
C ARG A 8 -3.75 17.43 -0.82
N TRP A 9 -4.99 17.89 -0.83
CA TRP A 9 -6.04 17.40 0.08
C TRP A 9 -7.36 17.18 -0.66
N PRO A 10 -8.14 16.13 -0.33
CA PRO A 10 -9.45 15.88 -0.94
C PRO A 10 -10.41 17.02 -0.59
N ALA A 11 -10.86 17.79 -1.58
CA ALA A 11 -11.53 19.06 -1.36
C ALA A 11 -12.91 18.98 -0.70
N ARG A 12 -13.54 17.81 -0.80
CA ARG A 12 -14.94 17.51 -0.45
C ARG A 12 -15.09 16.01 -0.18
N LEU A 13 -16.13 15.59 0.54
CA LEU A 13 -16.54 14.19 0.68
C LEU A 13 -16.88 13.56 -0.68
N ASP A 14 -16.73 12.24 -0.76
CA ASP A 14 -17.18 11.49 -1.94
C ASP A 14 -18.71 11.60 -2.08
N ALA A 15 -19.20 11.74 -3.31
CA ALA A 15 -20.63 11.94 -3.57
C ALA A 15 -21.50 10.80 -3.02
N GLY A 16 -21.00 9.57 -3.02
CA GLY A 16 -21.69 8.42 -2.43
C GLY A 16 -21.77 8.50 -0.91
N VAL A 17 -20.69 8.94 -0.25
CA VAL A 17 -20.65 9.16 1.20
C VAL A 17 -21.59 10.28 1.60
N ALA A 18 -21.56 11.40 0.87
CA ALA A 18 -22.47 12.53 1.09
C ALA A 18 -23.94 12.10 0.95
N ALA A 19 -24.27 11.30 -0.07
CA ALA A 19 -25.62 10.76 -0.25
C ALA A 19 -26.03 9.81 0.89
N ALA A 20 -25.13 8.95 1.36
CA ALA A 20 -25.40 8.04 2.48
C ALA A 20 -25.62 8.78 3.81
N LEU A 21 -24.80 9.80 4.10
CA LEU A 21 -24.97 10.64 5.28
C LEU A 21 -26.28 11.45 5.22
N ALA A 22 -26.66 11.94 4.03
CA ALA A 22 -27.94 12.62 3.83
C ALA A 22 -29.15 11.67 4.03
N GLU A 23 -29.05 10.41 3.59
CA GLU A 23 -30.06 9.38 3.83
C GLU A 23 -30.16 9.05 5.33
N LEU A 24 -29.01 8.84 6.00
CA LEU A 24 -28.96 8.54 7.43
C LEU A 24 -29.58 9.68 8.25
N SER A 25 -29.17 10.93 8.01
CA SER A 25 -29.72 12.11 8.66
C SER A 25 -31.24 12.24 8.46
N ARG A 26 -31.77 11.86 7.28
CA ARG A 26 -33.22 11.84 7.04
C ARG A 26 -33.92 10.79 7.90
N ARG A 27 -33.36 9.58 8.00
CA ARG A 27 -33.89 8.50 8.85
C ARG A 27 -33.86 8.88 10.32
N ASP A 28 -32.78 9.53 10.75
CA ASP A 28 -32.63 9.99 12.13
C ASP A 28 -33.68 11.05 12.49
N ARG A 29 -34.02 11.99 11.59
CA ARG A 29 -35.12 12.94 11.81
C ARG A 29 -36.47 12.25 11.93
N LEU A 30 -36.76 11.30 11.04
CA LEU A 30 -38.03 10.53 11.09
C LEU A 30 -38.13 9.69 12.37
N ALA A 31 -37.01 9.09 12.80
CA ALA A 31 -36.95 8.37 14.07
C ALA A 31 -37.07 9.32 15.26
N ALA A 32 -36.45 10.50 15.21
CA ALA A 32 -36.57 11.52 16.25
C ALA A 32 -38.01 12.04 16.40
N ASP A 33 -38.77 12.18 15.32
CA ASP A 33 -40.20 12.55 15.37
C ASP A 33 -41.05 11.46 16.07
N GLU A 34 -40.66 10.18 15.94
CA GLU A 34 -41.32 9.04 16.62
C GLU A 34 -40.78 8.77 18.05
N GLN A 35 -39.53 9.14 18.33
CA GLN A 35 -38.82 8.96 19.62
C GLN A 35 -38.60 10.27 20.40
N ALA A 36 -39.29 11.36 20.06
CA ALA A 36 -39.11 12.75 20.55
C ALA A 36 -39.09 12.94 22.09
N MET A 37 -39.28 11.89 22.89
CA MET A 37 -39.11 11.92 24.34
C MET A 37 -37.77 11.37 24.87
N ARG A 38 -36.82 10.94 24.02
CA ARG A 38 -35.59 10.26 24.49
C ARG A 38 -34.23 10.84 24.06
N LEU A 39 -34.17 11.79 23.13
CA LEU A 39 -32.92 12.43 22.74
C LEU A 39 -33.03 13.94 23.03
N THR A 40 -32.39 14.40 24.11
CA THR A 40 -32.27 15.82 24.46
C THR A 40 -31.18 16.56 23.67
N GLU A 41 -30.42 15.86 22.83
CA GLU A 41 -29.35 16.43 22.01
C GLU A 41 -29.81 16.58 20.56
N PRO A 42 -29.46 17.71 19.90
CA PRO A 42 -29.77 17.92 18.49
C PRO A 42 -29.06 16.88 17.62
N PRO A 43 -29.68 16.42 16.52
CA PRO A 43 -29.07 15.45 15.61
C PRO A 43 -27.77 16.03 15.01
N ALA A 44 -26.77 15.18 14.78
CA ALA A 44 -25.44 15.60 14.31
C ALA A 44 -25.45 16.44 13.01
N SER A 45 -26.48 16.28 12.17
CA SER A 45 -26.66 17.10 10.96
C SER A 45 -27.01 18.56 11.24
N GLU A 46 -27.60 18.88 12.38
CA GLU A 46 -27.85 20.27 12.81
C GLU A 46 -26.60 20.94 13.38
N LEU A 47 -25.58 20.16 13.75
CA LEU A 47 -24.30 20.66 14.24
C LEU A 47 -23.30 21.00 13.12
N LEU A 48 -23.62 20.65 11.87
CA LEU A 48 -22.77 20.87 10.69
C LEU A 48 -23.39 21.92 9.76
N GLU A 49 -23.46 23.18 10.20
CA GLU A 49 -23.99 24.30 9.40
C GLU A 49 -23.25 24.45 8.06
N GLU A 50 -21.94 24.17 8.04
CA GLU A 50 -21.07 24.28 6.86
C GLU A 50 -20.27 22.98 6.62
N PRO A 51 -20.90 21.91 6.09
CA PRO A 51 -20.28 20.58 6.00
C PRO A 51 -19.06 20.53 5.09
N GLU A 52 -18.99 21.41 4.08
CA GLU A 52 -17.82 21.51 3.19
C GLU A 52 -16.60 22.11 3.90
N LEU A 53 -16.80 23.13 4.74
CA LEU A 53 -15.73 23.70 5.56
C LEU A 53 -15.25 22.71 6.64
N ALA A 54 -16.18 21.94 7.22
CA ALA A 54 -15.83 20.91 8.19
C ALA A 54 -14.96 19.81 7.56
N ASP A 55 -15.29 19.38 6.34
CA ASP A 55 -14.51 18.39 5.58
C ASP A 55 -13.13 18.94 5.17
N GLU A 56 -13.06 20.20 4.76
CA GLU A 56 -11.79 20.89 4.51
C GLU A 56 -10.90 20.96 5.76
N ALA A 57 -11.46 21.43 6.86
CA ALA A 57 -10.75 21.54 8.13
C ALA A 57 -10.25 20.17 8.60
N ALA A 58 -11.08 19.13 8.49
CA ALA A 58 -10.70 17.76 8.84
C ALA A 58 -9.60 17.21 7.92
N SER A 59 -9.71 17.42 6.61
CA SER A 59 -8.72 16.96 5.63
C SER A 59 -7.36 17.65 5.79
N LEU A 60 -7.35 18.95 6.06
CA LEU A 60 -6.13 19.72 6.34
C LEU A 60 -5.54 19.37 7.72
N LEU A 61 -6.38 19.15 8.74
CA LEU A 61 -5.93 18.68 10.05
C LEU A 61 -5.25 17.32 9.91
N ALA A 62 -5.86 16.36 9.22
CA ALA A 62 -5.27 15.06 8.96
C ALA A 62 -3.96 15.20 8.16
N ALA A 63 -3.90 16.09 7.17
CA ALA A 63 -2.67 16.39 6.44
C ALA A 63 -1.53 16.85 7.37
N ARG A 64 -1.82 17.78 8.30
CA ARG A 64 -0.84 18.28 9.28
C ARG A 64 -0.43 17.20 10.28
N LEU A 65 -1.39 16.41 10.77
CA LEU A 65 -1.10 15.33 11.72
C LEU A 65 -0.19 14.25 11.12
N PHE A 66 -0.40 13.85 9.87
CA PHE A 66 0.36 12.77 9.24
C PHE A 66 1.61 13.23 8.47
N HIS A 67 1.65 14.48 8.03
CA HIS A 67 2.71 14.98 7.14
C HIS A 67 3.33 16.32 7.55
N GLY A 68 2.98 16.82 8.73
CA GLY A 68 3.50 18.07 9.29
C GLY A 68 3.04 19.32 8.55
N GLU A 69 3.54 20.47 8.99
CA GLU A 69 3.39 21.72 8.25
C GLU A 69 4.34 21.73 7.05
N ARG A 70 3.81 22.00 5.85
CA ARG A 70 4.61 22.21 4.65
C ARG A 70 4.76 23.72 4.42
N GLY A 71 5.95 24.18 4.05
CA GLY A 71 6.21 25.59 3.74
C GLY A 71 5.53 26.12 2.45
N GLY A 72 4.65 25.33 1.82
CA GLY A 72 3.90 25.70 0.62
C GLY A 72 2.40 25.44 0.78
N GLU A 73 1.59 26.12 -0.04
CA GLU A 73 0.12 26.05 0.04
C GLU A 73 -0.43 24.66 -0.32
N TRP A 74 -1.30 24.11 0.54
CA TRP A 74 -2.02 22.87 0.30
C TRP A 74 -3.05 23.07 -0.83
N ARG A 75 -3.03 22.21 -1.85
CA ARG A 75 -3.91 22.35 -3.02
C ARG A 75 -5.08 21.37 -2.99
N PRO A 76 -6.33 21.83 -3.19
CA PRO A 76 -7.48 20.93 -3.24
C PRO A 76 -7.39 19.96 -4.43
N VAL A 77 -7.98 18.77 -4.28
CA VAL A 77 -8.22 17.80 -5.36
C VAL A 77 -9.63 17.19 -5.24
N SER A 78 -10.34 17.05 -6.35
CA SER A 78 -11.65 16.38 -6.34
C SER A 78 -11.49 14.86 -6.35
N TRP A 79 -12.48 14.10 -5.86
CA TRP A 79 -12.48 12.63 -5.97
C TRP A 79 -12.42 12.13 -7.42
N ARG A 80 -13.04 12.87 -8.35
CA ARG A 80 -13.01 12.58 -9.78
C ARG A 80 -11.59 12.70 -10.36
N ASP A 81 -10.82 13.69 -9.92
CA ASP A 81 -9.46 13.95 -10.42
C ASP A 81 -8.39 13.21 -9.62
N TYR A 82 -8.74 12.64 -8.46
CA TYR A 82 -7.82 11.96 -7.56
C TYR A 82 -6.98 10.87 -8.24
N PRO A 83 -7.54 9.98 -9.09
CA PRO A 83 -6.73 8.95 -9.73
C PRO A 83 -5.62 9.54 -10.61
N ARG A 84 -5.89 10.63 -11.33
CA ARG A 84 -4.91 11.27 -12.22
C ARG A 84 -3.93 12.15 -11.45
N GLU A 85 -4.44 12.97 -10.54
CA GLU A 85 -3.64 14.00 -9.87
C GLU A 85 -2.86 13.47 -8.66
N VAL A 86 -3.28 12.34 -8.10
CA VAL A 86 -2.65 11.71 -6.94
C VAL A 86 -2.09 10.34 -7.27
N VAL A 87 -2.95 9.39 -7.66
CA VAL A 87 -2.52 7.99 -7.83
C VAL A 87 -1.43 7.85 -8.89
N GLU A 88 -1.67 8.36 -10.10
CA GLU A 88 -0.70 8.27 -11.19
C GLU A 88 0.61 8.99 -10.85
N ARG A 89 0.54 10.15 -10.19
CA ARG A 89 1.75 10.91 -9.80
C ARG A 89 2.57 10.18 -8.75
N LEU A 90 1.92 9.51 -7.80
CA LEU A 90 2.59 8.69 -6.81
C LEU A 90 3.27 7.48 -7.46
N TRP A 91 2.58 6.79 -8.38
CA TRP A 91 3.19 5.71 -9.14
C TRP A 91 4.42 6.18 -9.93
N ARG A 92 4.35 7.35 -10.59
CA ARG A 92 5.50 7.91 -11.32
C ARG A 92 6.66 8.28 -10.39
N ALA A 93 6.37 8.76 -9.16
CA ALA A 93 7.40 9.01 -8.16
C ALA A 93 8.06 7.72 -7.67
N ASP A 94 7.30 6.64 -7.48
CA ASP A 94 7.86 5.31 -7.18
C ASP A 94 8.75 4.82 -8.32
N VAL A 95 8.32 4.96 -9.56
CA VAL A 95 9.11 4.58 -10.75
C VAL A 95 10.43 5.34 -10.82
N ALA A 96 10.42 6.64 -10.51
CA ALA A 96 11.64 7.45 -10.45
C ALA A 96 12.61 6.93 -9.39
N ARG A 97 12.13 6.64 -8.17
CA ARG A 97 12.94 6.03 -7.10
C ARG A 97 13.55 4.70 -7.52
N LEU A 98 12.75 3.82 -8.15
CA LEU A 98 13.21 2.53 -8.63
C LEU A 98 14.33 2.70 -9.67
N GLY A 99 14.17 3.64 -10.61
CA GLY A 99 15.19 3.97 -11.61
C GLY A 99 16.49 4.48 -10.98
N GLU A 100 16.41 5.39 -10.01
CA GLU A 100 17.57 5.92 -9.30
C GLU A 100 18.37 4.82 -8.57
N VAL A 101 17.70 3.88 -7.90
CA VAL A 101 18.37 2.76 -7.21
C VAL A 101 18.96 1.75 -8.21
N LEU A 102 18.33 1.58 -9.38
CA LEU A 102 18.87 0.76 -10.47
C LEU A 102 20.07 1.39 -11.20
N GLY A 103 20.39 2.66 -10.92
CA GLY A 103 21.47 3.40 -11.58
C GLY A 103 21.10 3.90 -12.98
N GLU A 104 19.81 4.14 -13.24
CA GLU A 104 19.35 4.72 -14.51
C GLU A 104 19.58 6.25 -14.48
N ASP A 105 20.82 6.68 -14.75
CA ASP A 105 21.28 8.08 -14.73
C ASP A 105 20.47 9.01 -15.65
N GLY A 106 19.32 9.47 -15.16
CA GLY A 106 18.39 10.33 -15.91
C GLY A 106 17.63 9.62 -17.04
N ARG A 107 17.75 8.30 -17.17
CA ARG A 107 16.98 7.49 -18.12
C ARG A 107 15.64 7.05 -17.52
N PRO A 108 14.55 7.01 -18.30
CA PRO A 108 13.29 6.48 -17.80
C PRO A 108 13.44 5.00 -17.46
N CYS A 109 13.10 4.63 -16.23
CA CYS A 109 13.04 3.23 -15.81
C CYS A 109 11.97 2.50 -16.62
N THR A 110 12.34 1.40 -17.28
CA THR A 110 11.44 0.64 -18.16
C THR A 110 11.11 -0.73 -17.59
N VAL A 111 9.95 -1.26 -17.95
CA VAL A 111 9.53 -2.62 -17.60
C VAL A 111 10.54 -3.66 -18.12
N ALA A 112 11.08 -3.48 -19.33
CA ALA A 112 12.07 -4.40 -19.92
C ALA A 112 13.33 -4.49 -19.04
N ARG A 113 13.83 -3.35 -18.56
CA ARG A 113 15.01 -3.27 -17.70
C ARG A 113 14.80 -3.95 -16.35
N VAL A 114 13.65 -3.71 -15.72
CA VAL A 114 13.31 -4.36 -14.45
C VAL A 114 13.14 -5.86 -14.63
N LEU A 115 12.49 -6.30 -15.71
CA LEU A 115 12.39 -7.72 -16.03
C LEU A 115 13.77 -8.35 -16.23
N GLU A 116 14.68 -7.73 -16.96
CA GLU A 116 16.06 -8.20 -17.11
C GLU A 116 16.79 -8.32 -15.76
N HIS A 117 16.62 -7.31 -14.90
CA HIS A 117 17.25 -7.29 -13.58
C HIS A 117 16.70 -8.35 -12.63
N LEU A 118 15.40 -8.64 -12.68
CA LEU A 118 14.73 -9.55 -11.74
C LEU A 118 14.64 -10.99 -12.24
N THR A 119 14.60 -11.22 -13.55
CA THR A 119 14.36 -12.57 -14.10
C THR A 119 15.56 -13.47 -13.87
N VAL A 120 15.35 -14.61 -13.19
CA VAL A 120 16.34 -15.68 -13.16
C VAL A 120 16.37 -16.32 -14.54
N SER A 121 17.52 -16.25 -15.22
CA SER A 121 17.72 -17.05 -16.42
C SER A 121 17.83 -18.52 -15.99
N ASP A 122 17.20 -19.42 -16.74
CA ASP A 122 17.23 -20.88 -16.54
C ASP A 122 18.62 -21.51 -16.78
N SER A 123 19.69 -20.81 -16.41
CA SER A 123 21.01 -21.39 -16.29
C SER A 123 21.05 -22.04 -14.91
N PRO A 124 21.20 -23.38 -14.82
CA PRO A 124 21.15 -24.05 -13.54
C PRO A 124 22.23 -23.48 -12.63
N PRO A 125 21.94 -23.22 -11.34
CA PRO A 125 23.02 -23.03 -10.40
C PRO A 125 23.86 -24.31 -10.43
N GLU A 126 25.18 -24.17 -10.60
CA GLU A 126 26.13 -25.23 -10.32
C GLU A 126 25.96 -25.62 -8.84
N ARG A 127 25.03 -26.53 -8.58
CA ARG A 127 24.83 -27.11 -7.26
C ARG A 127 25.98 -28.06 -7.03
N VAL A 128 27.00 -27.57 -6.31
CA VAL A 128 27.93 -28.44 -5.59
C VAL A 128 27.08 -29.36 -4.72
N GLY A 129 27.11 -30.65 -5.08
CA GLY A 129 26.27 -31.67 -4.47
C GLY A 129 26.56 -31.83 -2.99
N VAL A 130 25.49 -31.77 -2.18
CA VAL A 130 25.43 -32.48 -0.91
C VAL A 130 24.17 -33.33 -0.94
N MET A 131 24.37 -34.63 -1.14
CA MET A 131 23.39 -35.65 -0.82
C MET A 131 23.12 -35.67 0.68
N ALA A 132 21.84 -35.65 1.08
CA ALA A 132 21.34 -36.52 2.15
C ALA A 132 19.81 -36.54 2.14
N ALA A 133 19.24 -37.71 1.79
CA ALA A 133 17.84 -38.03 2.05
C ALA A 133 17.70 -38.63 3.46
N PRO A 134 16.60 -38.37 4.20
CA PRO A 134 16.18 -39.24 5.29
C PRO A 134 15.03 -40.18 4.86
N PRO A 135 14.89 -41.35 5.50
CA PRO A 135 14.00 -42.40 5.03
C PRO A 135 12.55 -42.23 5.47
N LEU A 136 11.67 -42.80 4.66
CA LEU A 136 10.28 -43.12 4.96
C LEU A 136 10.18 -44.08 6.16
N ARG A 137 9.25 -43.79 7.08
CA ARG A 137 8.65 -44.80 7.96
C ARG A 137 7.13 -44.64 8.01
N GLU A 138 6.44 -45.63 7.47
CA GLU A 138 5.03 -45.91 7.73
C GLU A 138 4.87 -46.74 9.01
N GLY A 139 3.76 -46.55 9.72
CA GLY A 139 3.20 -47.57 10.60
C GLY A 139 2.33 -47.05 11.76
N GLY A 140 1.02 -47.30 11.70
CA GLY A 140 0.20 -47.59 12.89
C GLY A 140 -1.03 -46.71 13.13
N ALA A 141 -2.20 -47.23 12.77
CA ALA A 141 -3.52 -46.63 13.00
C ALA A 141 -4.14 -47.00 14.36
N ARG A 142 -4.92 -46.07 14.95
CA ARG A 142 -6.31 -46.18 15.47
C ARG A 142 -6.56 -45.40 16.77
N GLY A 143 -7.69 -44.67 16.80
CA GLY A 143 -8.34 -44.21 18.03
C GLY A 143 -9.11 -42.89 17.82
N GLY A 144 -10.43 -42.95 17.67
CA GLY A 144 -11.29 -41.80 17.40
C GLY A 144 -11.92 -41.16 18.64
N ALA A 145 -12.00 -39.82 18.59
CA ALA A 145 -13.03 -38.88 19.11
C ALA A 145 -13.34 -38.80 20.63
N PRO A 146 -13.94 -37.70 21.14
CA PRO A 146 -14.38 -36.46 20.48
C PRO A 146 -13.79 -35.15 21.06
N ARG A 147 -14.10 -34.06 20.37
CA ARG A 147 -13.74 -32.66 20.64
C ARG A 147 -14.42 -32.12 21.89
N THR A 148 -13.64 -31.46 22.74
CA THR A 148 -14.11 -30.36 23.61
C THR A 148 -13.34 -29.11 23.20
N THR A 149 -14.08 -28.12 22.71
CA THR A 149 -13.60 -26.79 22.37
C THR A 149 -13.26 -26.05 23.67
N GLU A 150 -11.99 -26.08 24.05
CA GLU A 150 -11.45 -25.18 25.05
C GLU A 150 -10.90 -23.96 24.31
N TYR A 151 -11.43 -22.78 24.65
CA TYR A 151 -11.00 -21.49 24.13
C TYR A 151 -9.58 -21.22 24.64
N ALA A 152 -8.59 -21.80 23.96
CA ALA A 152 -7.18 -21.48 24.19
C ALA A 152 -6.99 -20.01 23.80
N ALA A 153 -6.59 -19.21 24.79
CA ALA A 153 -6.09 -17.87 24.58
C ALA A 153 -5.10 -17.91 23.40
N ARG A 154 -5.46 -17.23 22.31
CA ARG A 154 -4.57 -16.99 21.19
C ARG A 154 -3.42 -16.16 21.75
N THR A 155 -2.31 -16.78 22.07
CA THR A 155 -1.02 -16.10 22.08
C THR A 155 -0.85 -15.61 20.65
N GLU A 156 -1.06 -14.32 20.43
CA GLU A 156 -0.66 -13.69 19.18
C GLU A 156 0.81 -14.06 18.96
N PRO A 157 1.17 -14.62 17.79
CA PRO A 157 2.58 -14.90 17.53
C PRO A 157 3.30 -13.55 17.67
N GLU A 158 4.27 -13.48 18.59
CA GLU A 158 5.20 -12.37 18.63
C GLU A 158 5.85 -12.32 17.24
N ILE A 159 5.43 -11.34 16.43
CA ILE A 159 6.02 -11.08 15.12
C ILE A 159 7.39 -10.48 15.41
N PHE A 160 8.39 -11.34 15.52
CA PHE A 160 9.78 -10.87 15.56
C PHE A 160 10.11 -10.25 14.20
N PRO A 161 10.72 -9.06 14.17
CA PRO A 161 11.17 -8.48 12.92
C PRO A 161 12.18 -9.44 12.26
N GLU A 162 11.91 -9.83 11.02
CA GLU A 162 12.83 -10.65 10.21
C GLU A 162 14.20 -9.95 10.14
N THR A 163 15.27 -10.72 10.28
CA THR A 163 16.62 -10.20 10.07
C THR A 163 16.86 -9.92 8.58
N PRO A 164 17.77 -9.00 8.22
CA PRO A 164 18.11 -8.74 6.82
C PRO A 164 18.59 -9.98 6.06
N GLU A 165 19.16 -10.96 6.77
CA GLU A 165 19.63 -12.23 6.22
C GLU A 165 18.45 -13.16 5.89
N GLU A 166 17.48 -13.31 6.81
CA GLU A 166 16.25 -14.08 6.58
C GLU A 166 15.40 -13.46 5.46
N GLU A 167 15.39 -12.14 5.35
CA GLU A 167 14.69 -11.46 4.26
C GLU A 167 15.39 -11.69 2.91
N ALA A 168 16.73 -11.64 2.88
CA ALA A 168 17.51 -11.88 1.67
C ALA A 168 17.24 -13.29 1.10
N ASP A 169 17.01 -14.27 1.98
CA ASP A 169 16.67 -15.66 1.61
C ASP A 169 15.29 -15.80 0.94
N ARG A 170 14.40 -14.79 1.04
CA ARG A 170 13.11 -14.78 0.30
C ARG A 170 13.32 -14.57 -1.21
N PHE A 171 14.47 -14.03 -1.63
CA PHE A 171 14.74 -13.75 -3.03
C PHE A 171 15.49 -14.88 -3.71
N ALA A 172 15.04 -15.26 -4.91
CA ALA A 172 15.75 -16.23 -5.75
C ALA A 172 17.16 -15.79 -6.18
N HIS A 173 17.50 -14.50 -6.07
CA HIS A 173 18.80 -13.97 -6.48
C HIS A 173 19.30 -12.80 -5.60
N PRO A 174 20.60 -12.76 -5.22
CA PRO A 174 21.15 -11.72 -4.33
C PRO A 174 21.05 -10.30 -4.90
N ARG A 175 21.15 -10.13 -6.23
CA ARG A 175 20.93 -8.83 -6.89
C ARG A 175 19.54 -8.24 -6.60
N THR A 176 18.51 -9.08 -6.52
CA THR A 176 17.14 -8.64 -6.21
C THR A 176 17.04 -8.22 -4.75
N ALA A 177 17.65 -8.98 -3.83
CA ALA A 177 17.73 -8.62 -2.42
C ALA A 177 18.45 -7.27 -2.22
N ALA A 178 19.55 -7.03 -2.95
CA ALA A 178 20.29 -5.77 -2.89
C ALA A 178 19.45 -4.58 -3.40
N LEU A 179 18.69 -4.76 -4.49
CA LEU A 179 17.77 -3.74 -5.00
C LEU A 179 16.66 -3.43 -3.99
N ALA A 180 16.05 -4.47 -3.42
CA ALA A 180 15.01 -4.36 -2.40
C ALA A 180 15.50 -3.59 -1.16
N ALA A 181 16.67 -3.97 -0.63
CA ALA A 181 17.30 -3.31 0.51
C ALA A 181 17.65 -1.84 0.21
N GLY A 182 18.20 -1.55 -0.98
CA GLY A 182 18.52 -0.19 -1.41
C GLY A 182 17.27 0.70 -1.49
N LEU A 183 16.17 0.16 -2.01
CA LEU A 183 14.91 0.85 -2.12
C LEU A 183 14.23 1.07 -0.76
N ALA A 184 14.21 0.05 0.10
CA ALA A 184 13.72 0.16 1.47
C ALA A 184 14.49 1.21 2.28
N ALA A 185 15.82 1.19 2.21
CA ALA A 185 16.67 2.18 2.88
C ALA A 185 16.40 3.61 2.37
N ARG A 186 16.12 3.76 1.06
CA ARG A 186 15.72 5.06 0.52
C ARG A 186 14.37 5.51 1.05
N VAL A 187 13.35 4.66 0.98
CA VAL A 187 11.99 4.98 1.46
C VAL A 187 12.03 5.34 2.95
N ALA A 188 12.77 4.58 3.76
CA ALA A 188 12.95 4.88 5.18
C ALA A 188 13.56 6.28 5.42
N ARG A 189 14.57 6.69 4.64
CA ARG A 189 15.16 8.04 4.73
C ARG A 189 14.17 9.15 4.36
N GLU A 190 13.32 8.93 3.35
CA GLU A 190 12.29 9.90 2.96
C GLU A 190 11.20 10.02 4.04
N GLU A 191 10.80 8.89 4.65
CA GLU A 191 9.80 8.87 5.72
C GLU A 191 10.30 9.53 7.01
N THR A 192 11.59 9.37 7.38
CA THR A 192 12.16 10.08 8.53
C THR A 192 12.28 11.59 8.29
N THR A 193 12.62 12.02 7.07
CA THR A 193 12.75 13.44 6.73
C THR A 193 11.39 14.13 6.60
N GLY A 194 10.36 13.41 6.14
CA GLY A 194 8.99 13.92 5.99
C GLY A 194 8.15 13.90 7.27
N GLY A 195 8.61 13.19 8.32
CA GLY A 195 7.93 13.03 9.61
C GLY A 195 8.53 13.85 10.75
N ALA A 196 9.13 15.01 10.46
CA ALA A 196 9.92 15.83 11.39
C ALA A 196 9.17 16.37 12.64
N GLY A 197 7.93 15.96 12.90
CA GLY A 197 7.13 16.37 14.05
C GLY A 197 7.12 15.40 15.23
N ALA A 198 7.70 14.20 15.12
CA ALA A 198 7.57 13.15 16.13
C ALA A 198 8.87 12.94 16.94
N THR A 199 8.88 13.32 18.22
CA THR A 199 9.97 12.96 19.15
C THR A 199 9.59 11.70 19.91
N ARG A 200 10.44 10.67 19.87
CA ARG A 200 10.24 9.43 20.64
C ARG A 200 10.56 9.67 22.11
N THR A 201 9.58 9.55 23.01
CA THR A 201 9.83 9.58 24.45
C THR A 201 10.41 8.24 24.93
N SER A 202 11.00 8.23 26.12
CA SER A 202 11.54 7.00 26.76
C SER A 202 10.49 5.90 26.98
N GLU A 203 9.19 6.24 26.93
CA GLU A 203 8.05 5.33 27.11
C GLU A 203 7.43 4.85 25.77
N GLY A 204 8.01 5.20 24.63
CA GLY A 204 7.54 4.73 23.32
C GLY A 204 6.34 5.51 22.75
N VAL A 205 5.94 6.59 23.41
CA VAL A 205 4.95 7.55 22.90
C VAL A 205 5.67 8.54 21.97
N TYR A 206 5.07 8.81 20.82
CA TYR A 206 5.56 9.83 19.89
C TYR A 206 4.79 11.11 20.18
N GLU A 207 5.48 12.13 20.70
CA GLU A 207 4.87 13.45 20.84
C GLU A 207 4.99 14.19 19.51
N GLY A 208 3.82 14.57 18.96
CA GLY A 208 3.74 15.49 17.85
C GLY A 208 3.99 16.93 18.30
N ASP A 209 4.32 17.80 17.34
CA ASP A 209 4.30 19.24 17.58
C ASP A 209 2.89 19.65 18.06
N GLY A 210 2.80 20.27 19.24
CA GLY A 210 1.53 20.58 19.90
C GLY A 210 1.02 19.58 20.96
N GLY A 211 1.81 18.57 21.35
CA GLY A 211 1.51 17.71 22.51
C GLY A 211 0.41 16.67 22.30
N LEU A 212 0.04 16.39 21.04
CA LEU A 212 -0.89 15.32 20.70
C LEU A 212 -0.14 13.98 20.60
N PRO A 213 -0.67 12.89 21.17
CA PRO A 213 -0.08 11.57 21.02
C PRO A 213 -0.17 11.13 19.55
N LEU A 214 0.98 10.96 18.91
CA LEU A 214 1.06 10.35 17.60
C LEU A 214 1.00 8.82 17.75
N PHE A 215 0.25 8.19 16.84
CA PHE A 215 0.21 6.74 16.71
C PHE A 215 1.63 6.17 16.57
N ALA A 216 1.85 4.95 17.09
CA ALA A 216 3.10 4.23 16.88
C ALA A 216 3.49 4.26 15.39
N PRO A 217 4.78 4.40 15.05
CA PRO A 217 5.21 4.42 13.67
C PRO A 217 4.70 3.15 12.99
N PRO A 218 4.31 3.23 11.72
CA PRO A 218 3.93 2.05 10.97
C PRO A 218 5.05 1.01 11.07
N PRO A 219 4.72 -0.29 11.08
CA PRO A 219 5.72 -1.34 11.09
C PRO A 219 6.68 -1.14 9.92
N VAL A 220 7.97 -1.44 10.15
CA VAL A 220 8.99 -1.36 9.11
C VAL A 220 8.58 -2.31 7.99
N ARG A 221 8.34 -1.75 6.80
CA ARG A 221 7.99 -2.54 5.62
C ARG A 221 9.20 -3.35 5.18
N SER A 222 8.98 -4.61 4.84
CA SER A 222 10.03 -5.44 4.25
C SER A 222 10.46 -4.85 2.90
N GLY A 223 11.74 -4.96 2.55
CA GLY A 223 12.25 -4.69 1.22
C GLY A 223 11.52 -5.46 0.12
N VAL A 224 11.05 -6.67 0.39
CA VAL A 224 10.22 -7.46 -0.56
C VAL A 224 8.92 -6.71 -0.89
N GLU A 225 8.18 -6.24 0.13
CA GLU A 225 6.97 -5.44 -0.05
C GLU A 225 7.27 -4.13 -0.76
N VAL A 226 8.33 -3.43 -0.35
CA VAL A 226 8.74 -2.16 -0.95
C VAL A 226 9.07 -2.34 -2.43
N LEU A 227 9.81 -3.39 -2.81
CA LEU A 227 10.13 -3.68 -4.20
C LEU A 227 8.88 -4.06 -4.99
N ALA A 228 8.00 -4.90 -4.45
CA ALA A 228 6.75 -5.29 -5.10
C ALA A 228 5.83 -4.09 -5.36
N ASP A 229 5.72 -3.15 -4.42
CA ASP A 229 4.97 -1.90 -4.60
C ASP A 229 5.52 -1.08 -5.76
N HIS A 230 6.84 -0.89 -5.82
CA HIS A 230 7.48 -0.06 -6.86
C HIS A 230 7.41 -0.72 -8.24
N VAL A 231 7.56 -2.04 -8.33
CA VAL A 231 7.35 -2.78 -9.57
C VAL A 231 5.89 -2.71 -10.00
N THR A 232 4.93 -2.77 -9.07
CA THR A 232 3.51 -2.58 -9.35
C THR A 232 3.26 -1.17 -9.93
N SER A 233 3.80 -0.12 -9.31
CA SER A 233 3.73 1.26 -9.82
C SER A 233 4.31 1.40 -11.23
N LEU A 234 5.44 0.75 -11.52
CA LEU A 234 6.03 0.71 -12.86
C LEU A 234 5.11 0.05 -13.89
N VAL A 235 4.55 -1.09 -13.54
CA VAL A 235 3.64 -1.82 -14.43
C VAL A 235 2.36 -1.03 -14.68
N CYS A 236 1.80 -0.40 -13.65
CA CYS A 236 0.65 0.48 -13.78
C CYS A 236 0.94 1.67 -14.70
N CYS A 237 2.06 2.37 -14.51
CA CYS A 237 2.49 3.45 -15.41
C CYS A 237 2.62 2.98 -16.85
N ALA A 238 3.28 1.83 -17.08
CA ALA A 238 3.46 1.29 -18.43
C ALA A 238 2.14 0.93 -19.12
N ALA A 239 1.18 0.37 -18.37
CA ALA A 239 -0.15 0.04 -18.90
C ALA A 239 -0.97 1.30 -19.24
N VAL A 240 -0.89 2.35 -18.41
CA VAL A 240 -1.50 3.65 -18.66
C VAL A 240 -0.87 4.32 -19.89
N ASP A 241 0.46 4.31 -19.99
CA ASP A 241 1.20 4.90 -21.11
C ASP A 241 0.94 4.15 -22.44
N ALA A 242 0.62 2.86 -22.38
CA ALA A 242 0.18 2.07 -23.55
C ALA A 242 -1.27 2.40 -23.99
N GLY A 243 -2.03 3.16 -23.20
CA GLY A 243 -3.41 3.55 -23.49
C GLY A 243 -4.46 2.47 -23.23
N GLY A 244 -4.05 1.29 -22.73
CA GLY A 244 -4.96 0.18 -22.43
C GLY A 244 -5.48 0.17 -20.99
N ALA A 245 -5.04 1.10 -20.14
CA ALA A 245 -5.42 1.15 -18.74
C ALA A 245 -5.59 2.59 -18.22
N MET A 246 -6.28 2.73 -17.10
CA MET A 246 -6.47 3.99 -16.39
C MET A 246 -6.16 3.84 -14.90
N PRO A 247 -5.64 4.89 -14.24
CA PRO A 247 -5.56 4.92 -12.79
C PRO A 247 -6.98 4.98 -12.20
N GLY A 248 -7.19 4.26 -11.13
CA GLY A 248 -8.42 4.28 -10.33
C GLY A 248 -8.12 4.36 -8.85
N LEU A 249 -9.18 4.52 -8.06
CA LEU A 249 -9.13 4.49 -6.61
C LEU A 249 -10.26 3.61 -6.09
N ASP A 250 -9.90 2.60 -5.32
CA ASP A 250 -10.80 1.80 -4.51
C ASP A 250 -10.71 2.32 -3.07
N TRP A 251 -11.83 2.55 -2.41
CA TRP A 251 -11.84 3.15 -1.07
C TRP A 251 -11.34 2.21 0.03
N LEU A 252 -11.41 0.89 -0.20
CA LEU A 252 -10.89 -0.14 0.71
C LEU A 252 -9.43 -0.46 0.39
N ASP A 253 -9.14 -0.67 -0.89
CA ASP A 253 -7.84 -1.18 -1.32
C ASP A 253 -6.86 -0.10 -1.79
N GLY A 254 -7.32 1.14 -1.93
CA GLY A 254 -6.52 2.27 -2.36
C GLY A 254 -6.31 2.33 -3.88
N PRO A 255 -5.11 2.73 -4.35
CA PRO A 255 -4.79 2.81 -5.78
C PRO A 255 -5.07 1.50 -6.54
N VAL A 256 -5.79 1.59 -7.66
CA VAL A 256 -6.06 0.42 -8.52
C VAL A 256 -5.80 0.74 -9.97
N LEU A 257 -5.46 -0.29 -10.75
CA LEU A 257 -5.39 -0.21 -12.20
C LEU A 257 -6.71 -0.71 -12.80
N LEU A 258 -7.29 0.08 -13.69
CA LEU A 258 -8.50 -0.26 -14.44
C LEU A 258 -8.14 -0.60 -15.89
N VAL A 259 -8.62 -1.74 -16.39
CA VAL A 259 -8.53 -2.15 -17.80
C VAL A 259 -9.96 -2.38 -18.28
N ASP A 260 -10.37 -1.71 -19.35
CA ASP A 260 -11.77 -1.71 -19.82
C ASP A 260 -12.80 -1.32 -18.74
N GLY A 261 -12.39 -0.47 -17.79
CA GLY A 261 -13.22 -0.04 -16.65
C GLY A 261 -13.24 -1.04 -15.48
N GLU A 262 -12.65 -2.22 -15.63
CA GLU A 262 -12.62 -3.27 -14.61
C GLU A 262 -11.29 -3.30 -13.85
N ARG A 263 -11.37 -3.59 -12.54
CA ARG A 263 -10.19 -3.66 -11.68
C ARG A 263 -9.35 -4.90 -11.96
N VAL A 264 -8.05 -4.70 -12.14
CA VAL A 264 -7.08 -5.80 -12.20
C VAL A 264 -6.78 -6.32 -10.79
N ARG A 265 -7.22 -7.54 -10.47
CA ARG A 265 -7.09 -8.13 -9.11
C ARG A 265 -5.85 -9.00 -8.90
N ASP A 266 -5.31 -9.56 -9.96
CA ASP A 266 -4.25 -10.57 -9.93
C ASP A 266 -2.87 -10.01 -10.33
N LEU A 267 -2.74 -8.69 -10.45
CA LEU A 267 -1.46 -8.03 -10.72
C LEU A 267 -0.44 -8.29 -9.61
N GLY A 268 -0.83 -8.13 -8.34
CA GLY A 268 0.06 -8.31 -7.19
C GLY A 268 0.68 -9.71 -7.12
N ALA A 269 -0.09 -10.76 -7.43
CA ALA A 269 0.42 -12.13 -7.45
C ALA A 269 1.50 -12.34 -8.54
N ARG A 270 1.33 -11.71 -9.72
CA ARG A 270 2.32 -11.79 -10.80
C ARG A 270 3.58 -11.01 -10.50
N VAL A 271 3.45 -9.84 -9.88
CA VAL A 271 4.60 -9.05 -9.44
C VAL A 271 5.38 -9.77 -8.35
N ARG A 272 4.68 -10.39 -7.39
CA ARG A 272 5.33 -11.20 -6.34
C ARG A 272 6.13 -12.36 -6.91
N SER A 273 5.56 -13.10 -7.86
CA SER A 273 6.25 -14.20 -8.55
C SER A 273 7.53 -13.72 -9.28
N LEU A 274 7.52 -12.51 -9.84
CA LEU A 274 8.73 -11.91 -10.41
C LEU A 274 9.74 -11.50 -9.32
N VAL A 275 9.29 -10.90 -8.23
CA VAL A 275 10.16 -10.33 -7.19
C VAL A 275 10.80 -11.42 -6.34
N GLU A 276 10.02 -12.39 -5.87
CA GLU A 276 10.48 -13.46 -4.99
C GLU A 276 11.14 -14.58 -5.81
N ASP A 277 10.46 -15.10 -6.83
CA ASP A 277 10.93 -16.29 -7.58
C ASP A 277 11.78 -15.94 -8.81
N GLY A 278 11.78 -14.68 -9.26
CA GLY A 278 12.37 -14.31 -10.54
C GLY A 278 11.59 -14.81 -11.76
N ASP A 279 10.36 -15.31 -11.59
CA ASP A 279 9.53 -15.78 -12.71
C ASP A 279 8.83 -14.60 -13.38
N SER A 280 9.34 -14.22 -14.56
CA SER A 280 8.74 -13.15 -15.36
C SER A 280 7.59 -13.59 -16.26
N ILE A 281 7.35 -14.89 -16.42
CA ILE A 281 6.39 -15.42 -17.41
C ILE A 281 4.96 -14.93 -17.14
N PRO A 282 4.43 -14.99 -15.90
CA PRO A 282 3.06 -14.54 -15.62
C PRO A 282 2.88 -13.05 -15.94
N LEU A 283 3.85 -12.22 -15.56
CA LEU A 283 3.79 -10.78 -15.78
C LEU A 283 3.92 -10.41 -17.26
N ARG A 284 4.89 -11.00 -17.98
CA ARG A 284 5.07 -10.79 -19.43
C ARG A 284 3.81 -11.15 -20.23
N ARG A 285 3.17 -12.28 -19.91
CA ARG A 285 1.91 -12.69 -20.55
C ARG A 285 0.77 -11.71 -20.29
N TRP A 286 0.71 -11.13 -19.09
CA TRP A 286 -0.29 -10.12 -18.77
C TRP A 286 -0.01 -8.80 -19.50
N LEU A 287 1.22 -8.31 -19.49
CA LEU A 287 1.65 -7.09 -20.19
C LEU A 287 1.32 -7.13 -21.68
N ALA A 288 1.57 -8.27 -22.33
CA ALA A 288 1.24 -8.46 -23.74
C ALA A 288 -0.27 -8.36 -24.01
N ARG A 289 -1.13 -8.87 -23.12
CA ARG A 289 -2.60 -8.80 -23.26
C ARG A 289 -3.12 -7.37 -23.14
N VAL A 290 -2.51 -6.55 -22.29
CA VAL A 290 -2.89 -5.14 -22.10
C VAL A 290 -2.18 -4.18 -23.06
N GLY A 291 -1.47 -4.71 -24.07
CA GLY A 291 -0.83 -3.91 -25.12
C GLY A 291 0.50 -3.26 -24.75
N VAL A 292 1.09 -3.61 -23.59
CA VAL A 292 2.40 -3.09 -23.19
C VAL A 292 3.50 -3.84 -23.93
N ARG A 293 4.28 -3.11 -24.74
CA ARG A 293 5.44 -3.66 -25.45
C ARG A 293 6.65 -3.69 -24.52
N VAL A 294 7.07 -4.89 -24.15
CA VAL A 294 8.35 -5.15 -23.50
C VAL A 294 9.34 -5.45 -24.62
N GLY A 295 10.30 -4.54 -24.84
CA GLY A 295 11.35 -4.69 -25.85
C GLY A 295 12.29 -5.87 -25.59
#